data_AF-A0A662R8G1-F1
#
_entry.id   AF-A0A662R8G1-F1
#
_cell.length_a   1.000
_cell.length_b   1.000
_cell.length_c   1.000
_cell.angle_alpha   90.00
_cell.angle_beta   90.00
_cell.angle_gamma   90.00
#
_symmetry.space_group_name_H-M   'P 1'
#
loop_
_entity.id
_entity.type
_entity.pdbx_description
1 polymer ?
#
loop_
_entity_poly.entity_id
_entity_poly.type
_entity_poly.pdbx_seq_one_letter_code
_entity_poly.pdbx_strand_id
1 'polypeptide(L)' 'MSEYLLSGSILCGEDFDPVEGYICIRDGTIAEICEEHGSVDAEEHGIIMPCFVNAHTHVGDSVLKDP' A
#
# COMPACT_ATOMS: atom_id res chain seq x y z
N MET A 1 1.41 -2.34 -20.25
CA MET A 1 2.05 -2.46 -18.93
C MET A 1 1.49 -1.34 -18.10
N SER A 2 0.88 -1.67 -16.96
CA SER A 2 0.35 -0.68 -16.04
C SER A 2 1.44 -0.34 -15.03
N GLU A 3 1.76 0.93 -14.91
CA GLU A 3 2.68 1.48 -13.93
C GLU A 3 1.90 2.45 -13.05
N TYR A 4 2.09 2.34 -11.73
CA TYR A 4 1.48 3.22 -10.74
C TYR A 4 2.57 3.79 -9.84
N LEU A 5 2.51 5.09 -9.59
CA LEU A 5 3.42 5.84 -8.73
C LEU A 5 2.65 6.44 -7.56
N LEU A 6 2.99 6.00 -6.35
CA LEU A 6 2.42 6.51 -5.10
C LEU A 6 3.51 7.22 -4.30
N SER A 7 3.22 8.39 -3.74
CA SER A 7 4.19 9.17 -2.96
C SER A 7 3.73 9.42 -1.52
N GLY A 8 4.68 9.79 -0.65
CA GLY A 8 4.44 10.22 0.71
C GLY A 8 5.18 9.38 1.75
N SER A 9 4.56 9.16 2.90
CA SER A 9 5.18 8.46 4.04
C SER A 9 4.97 6.96 3.92
N ILE A 10 6.02 6.21 3.61
CA ILE A 10 6.00 4.77 3.40
C ILE A 10 6.39 4.07 4.71
N LEU A 11 5.53 3.18 5.20
CA LEU A 11 5.83 2.40 6.40
C LEU A 11 6.56 1.11 6.03
N CYS A 12 7.85 1.05 6.35
CA CYS A 12 8.76 -0.01 5.93
C CYS A 12 9.21 -0.91 7.10
N GLY A 13 9.60 -2.15 6.76
CA GLY A 13 10.12 -3.10 7.74
C GLY A 13 9.06 -3.69 8.66
N GLU A 14 9.53 -4.47 9.65
CA GLU A 14 8.65 -5.15 10.62
C GLU A 14 8.07 -4.17 11.65
N ASP A 15 8.81 -3.10 11.95
CA ASP A 15 8.44 -2.07 12.94
C ASP A 15 7.62 -0.92 12.33
N PHE A 16 7.36 -0.94 11.02
CA PHE A 16 6.67 0.13 10.28
C PHE A 16 7.34 1.50 10.44
N ASP A 17 8.67 1.54 10.31
CA ASP A 17 9.42 2.79 10.35
C ASP A 17 8.99 3.69 9.17
N PRO A 18 8.65 4.96 9.41
CA PRO A 18 8.22 5.88 8.36
C PRO A 18 9.41 6.38 7.55
N VAL A 19 9.30 6.26 6.23
CA VAL A 19 10.28 6.74 5.25
C VAL A 19 9.56 7.61 4.23
N GLU A 20 10.00 8.85 4.06
CA GLU A 20 9.46 9.73 3.02
C GLU A 20 10.01 9.36 1.64
N GLY A 21 9.13 9.24 0.65
CA GLY A 21 9.55 8.86 -0.70
C GLY A 21 8.41 8.48 -1.62
N TYR A 22 8.66 7.51 -2.51
CA TYR A 22 7.66 6.95 -3.40
C TYR A 22 7.83 5.45 -3.65
N ILE A 23 6.75 4.81 -4.11
CA ILE A 23 6.71 3.42 -4.55
C ILE A 23 6.28 3.38 -6.02
N CYS A 24 7.03 2.63 -6.84
CA CYS A 24 6.65 2.27 -8.20
C CYS A 24 6.09 0.84 -8.21
N ILE A 25 4.88 0.67 -8.74
CA ILE A 25 4.22 -0.62 -8.92
C ILE A 25 4.11 -0.88 -10.41
N ARG A 26 4.71 -1.97 -10.90
CA ARG A 26 4.61 -2.40 -12.29
C ARG A 26 3.91 -3.75 -12.35
N ASP A 27 2.84 -3.80 -13.15
CA ASP A 27 2.04 -5.01 -13.38
C ASP A 27 1.65 -5.71 -12.06
N GLY A 28 1.23 -4.93 -11.07
CA GLY A 28 0.76 -5.42 -9.75
C GLY A 28 1.86 -5.82 -8.76
N THR A 29 3.14 -5.59 -9.08
CA THR A 29 4.28 -5.90 -8.21
C THR A 29 5.06 -4.64 -7.89
N ILE A 30 5.55 -4.50 -6.66
CA ILE A 30 6.46 -3.43 -6.29
C ILE A 30 7.75 -3.59 -7.10
N ALA A 31 8.04 -2.62 -7.98
CA ALA A 31 9.24 -2.59 -8.79
C ALA A 31 10.36 -1.80 -8.10
N GLU A 32 9.99 -0.78 -7.31
CA GLU A 32 10.93 0.11 -6.64
C GLU A 32 10.30 0.75 -5.40
N ILE A 33 11.13 0.97 -4.38
CA ILE A 33 10.87 1.86 -3.24
C ILE A 33 12.04 2.83 -3.19
N CYS A 34 11.78 4.13 -3.24
CA CYS A 34 12.82 5.17 -3.26
C CYS A 34 12.61 6.14 -2.09
N GLU A 35 13.68 6.40 -1.32
CA GLU A 35 13.66 7.22 -0.10
C GLU A 35 14.10 8.68 -0.36
N GLU A 36 14.16 9.10 -1.63
CA GLU A 36 14.55 10.46 -1.97
C GLU A 36 13.36 11.42 -1.92
N HIS A 37 13.60 12.58 -1.31
CA HIS A 37 12.70 13.73 -1.39
C HIS A 37 12.78 14.35 -2.80
N GLY A 38 12.06 13.75 -3.74
CA GLY A 38 11.84 14.29 -5.08
C GLY A 38 10.34 14.38 -5.35
N SER A 39 9.88 15.49 -5.92
CA SER A 39 8.51 15.56 -6.46
C SER A 39 8.45 14.65 -7.69
N VAL A 40 8.03 13.40 -7.50
CA VAL A 40 7.57 12.54 -8.60
C VAL A 40 6.15 12.92 -8.96
N ASP A 41 5.80 12.81 -10.25
CA ASP A 41 4.42 12.97 -10.72
C ASP A 41 3.63 11.71 -10.35
N ALA A 42 3.31 11.60 -9.06
CA ALA A 42 2.57 10.48 -8.49
C ALA A 42 1.07 10.66 -8.69
N GLU A 43 0.36 9.55 -8.85
CA GLU A 43 -1.09 9.58 -8.95
C GLU A 43 -1.74 10.05 -7.64
N GLU A 44 -1.15 9.66 -6.51
CA GLU A 44 -1.65 9.98 -5.17
C GLU A 44 -0.50 10.24 -4.19
N HIS A 45 -0.82 10.98 -3.13
CA HIS A 45 0.10 11.32 -2.04
C HIS A 45 -0.54 11.04 -0.68
N GLY A 46 0.13 10.27 0.19
CA GLY A 46 -0.41 9.93 1.50
C GLY A 46 0.49 9.04 2.37
N ILE A 47 -0.12 8.25 3.24
CA ILE A 47 0.57 7.20 4.00
C ILE A 47 0.43 5.90 3.23
N ILE A 48 1.57 5.29 2.88
CA ILE A 48 1.62 4.06 2.12
C ILE A 48 2.05 2.95 3.08
N MET A 49 1.25 1.89 3.17
CA MET A 49 1.53 0.76 4.04
C MET A 49 1.02 -0.54 3.40
N PRO A 50 1.57 -1.70 3.78
CA PRO A 50 0.99 -2.99 3.43
C PRO A 50 -0.50 -3.04 3.80
N CYS A 51 -1.30 -3.68 2.95
CA CYS A 51 -2.71 -3.89 3.26
C CYS A 51 -2.87 -4.77 4.50
N PHE A 52 -3.97 -4.57 5.23
CA PHE A 52 -4.29 -5.45 6.35
C PHE A 52 -4.61 -6.86 5.88
N VAL A 53 -4.01 -7.85 6.53
CA VAL A 53 -4.30 -9.27 6.29
C VAL A 53 -5.28 -9.74 7.35
N ASN A 54 -6.44 -10.22 6.92
CA ASN A 54 -7.40 -10.86 7.81
C ASN A 54 -7.13 -12.37 7.86
N ALA A 55 -6.52 -12.84 8.96
CA ALA A 55 -6.19 -14.25 9.14
C ALA A 55 -7.39 -15.14 9.50
N HIS A 56 -8.54 -14.54 9.83
CA HIS A 56 -9.69 -15.30 10.31
C HIS A 56 -11.00 -14.63 9.93
N THR A 57 -11.66 -15.15 8.90
CA THR A 57 -12.97 -14.67 8.44
C THR A 57 -13.94 -15.83 8.29
N HIS A 58 -15.16 -15.64 8.78
CA HIS A 58 -16.31 -16.49 8.44
C HIS A 58 -17.12 -15.78 7.37
N VAL A 59 -16.89 -16.12 6.10
CA VAL A 59 -17.53 -15.41 4.97
C VAL A 59 -19.05 -15.66 4.93
N GLY A 60 -19.51 -16.83 5.38
CA GLY A 60 -20.93 -17.22 5.37
C GLY A 60 -21.82 -16.45 6.35
N ASP A 61 -21.28 -16.00 7.48
CA ASP A 61 -22.03 -15.29 8.53
C ASP A 61 -22.55 -13.92 8.05
N SER A 62 -21.98 -13.39 6.96
CA SER A 62 -22.42 -12.12 6.38
C SER A 62 -23.70 -12.23 5.57
N VAL A 63 -24.09 -13.45 5.15
CA VAL A 63 -25.24 -13.68 4.24
C VAL A 63 -26.53 -13.98 5.01
N LEU A 64 -26.44 -14.59 6.20
CA LEU A 64 -27.57 -14.94 7.07
C LEU A 64 -27.41 -14.23 8.41
N LYS A 65 -27.64 -12.92 8.43
CA LYS A 65 -27.90 -12.21 9.69
C LYS A 65 -29.36 -12.44 10.08
N ASP A 66 -29.61 -12.63 11.37
CA ASP A 66 -30.96 -12.69 11.94
C ASP A 66 -31.78 -11.47 11.46
N PRO A 67 -33.06 -11.62 11.05
CA PRO A 67 -33.91 -10.50 10.66
C PRO A 67 -34.20 -9.54 11.82
#